data_AF-M1CTT2-F1
#
_entry.id   AF-M1CTT2-F1
#
_cell.length_a   1.000
_cell.length_b   1.000
_cell.length_c   1.000
_cell.angle_alpha   90.00
_cell.angle_beta   90.00
_cell.angle_gamma   90.00
#
_symmetry.space_group_name_H-M   'P 1'
#
loop_
_entity.id
_entity.type
_entity.pdbx_description
1 polymer ?
#
loop_
_entity_poly.entity_id
_entity_poly.type
_entity_poly.pdbx_seq_one_letter_code
_entity_poly.pdbx_strand_id
1 'polypeptide(L)' 'MAYWLGSPRVISIHADVSKVEDCQRLIEETISNFGRLDHLVSNAAVTPLYMFEDLVEVTNAAPAMVIVYISPSLFDL' A
#
# COMPACT_ATOMS: atom_id res chain seq x y z
N MET A 1 16.19 6.17 25.26
CA MET A 1 15.12 7.20 25.36
C MET A 1 14.04 7.12 24.27
N ALA A 2 14.25 6.44 23.12
CA ALA A 2 13.24 6.34 22.05
C ALA A 2 12.17 5.23 22.21
N TYR A 3 12.35 4.26 23.12
CA TYR A 3 11.47 3.08 23.26
C TYR A 3 10.05 3.43 23.78
N TRP A 4 9.84 4.65 24.30
CA TRP A 4 8.57 5.09 24.90
C TRP A 4 7.76 6.06 24.03
N LEU A 5 8.16 6.31 22.79
CA LEU A 5 7.44 7.23 21.88
C LEU A 5 6.44 6.53 20.95
N GLY A 6 6.36 5.19 20.99
CA GLY A 6 5.50 4.41 20.11
C GLY A 6 4.04 4.35 20.57
N SER A 7 3.12 4.07 19.63
CA SER A 7 1.72 3.77 19.97
C SER A 7 1.66 2.51 20.84
N PRO A 8 0.87 2.52 21.94
CA PRO A 8 0.69 1.34 22.79
C PRO A 8 -0.09 0.21 22.10
N ARG A 9 -0.72 0.47 20.95
CA ARG A 9 -1.46 -0.53 20.16
C ARG A 9 -1.07 -0.43 18.69
N VAL A 10 -0.51 -1.52 18.17
CA VAL A 10 -0.08 -1.67 16.78
C VAL A 10 -0.45 -3.08 16.32
N ILE A 11 -0.96 -3.21 15.10
CA ILE A 11 -1.14 -4.50 14.42
C ILE A 11 -0.34 -4.47 13.12
N SER A 12 0.06 -5.66 12.64
CA SER A 12 0.70 -5.81 11.34
C SER A 12 -0.18 -6.67 10.46
N ILE A 13 -0.60 -6.13 9.32
CA ILE A 13 -1.40 -6.83 8.32
C ILE A 13 -0.53 -6.96 7.08
N HIS A 14 -0.21 -8.19 6.68
CA HIS A 14 0.47 -8.42 5.41
C HIS A 14 -0.52 -8.15 4.27
N ALA A 15 -0.15 -7.30 3.31
CA ALA A 15 -0.99 -6.96 2.17
C ALA A 15 -0.12 -6.67 0.94
N ASP A 16 -0.52 -7.21 -0.19
CA ASP A 16 -0.02 -6.82 -1.51
C ASP A 16 -0.97 -5.76 -2.09
N VAL A 17 -0.58 -4.49 -2.00
CA VAL A 17 -1.42 -3.35 -2.43
C VAL A 17 -1.71 -3.32 -3.93
N SER A 18 -1.10 -4.22 -4.72
CA SER A 18 -1.48 -4.39 -6.13
C SER A 18 -2.79 -5.17 -6.31
N LYS A 19 -3.32 -5.77 -5.24
CA LYS A 19 -4.54 -6.59 -5.23
C LYS A 19 -5.65 -5.88 -4.48
N VAL A 20 -6.82 -5.76 -5.11
CA VAL A 20 -7.99 -5.07 -4.54
C VAL A 20 -8.45 -5.76 -3.25
N GLU A 21 -8.43 -7.08 -3.22
CA GLU A 21 -8.90 -7.89 -2.10
C GLU A 21 -8.02 -7.67 -0.85
N ASP A 22 -6.71 -7.47 -1.03
CA ASP A 22 -5.80 -7.17 0.07
C ASP A 22 -5.98 -5.74 0.59
N CYS A 23 -6.28 -4.77 -0.28
CA CYS A 23 -6.61 -3.41 0.13
C CYS A 23 -7.89 -3.37 0.96
N GLN A 24 -8.96 -4.04 0.51
CA GLN A 24 -10.22 -4.14 1.24
C GLN A 24 -10.04 -4.80 2.60
N ARG A 25 -9.35 -5.96 2.63
CA ARG A 25 -9.06 -6.68 3.88
C ARG A 25 -8.25 -5.83 4.85
N LEU A 26 -7.30 -5.03 4.38
CA LEU A 26 -6.52 -4.12 5.23
C LEU A 26 -7.40 -3.09 5.93
N ILE A 27 -8.38 -2.51 5.23
CA ILE A 27 -9.35 -1.56 5.80
C ILE A 27 -10.24 -2.27 6.82
N GLU A 28 -10.83 -3.41 6.45
CA GLU A 28 -11.75 -4.18 7.29
C GLU A 28 -11.08 -4.66 8.58
N GLU A 29 -9.89 -5.26 8.50
CA GLU A 29 -9.14 -5.73 9.66
C GLU A 29 -8.74 -4.54 10.57
N THR A 30 -8.36 -3.40 9.99
CA THR A 30 -8.03 -2.20 10.77
C THR A 30 -9.24 -1.69 11.53
N ILE A 31 -10.39 -1.56 10.87
CA ILE A 31 -11.65 -1.13 11.52
C ILE A 31 -12.09 -2.15 12.57
N SER A 32 -11.96 -3.46 12.30
CA SER A 32 -12.29 -4.51 13.27
C SER A 32 -11.46 -4.41 14.56
N ASN A 33 -10.17 -4.07 14.45
CA ASN A 33 -9.24 -4.01 15.59
C ASN A 33 -9.26 -2.67 16.36
N PHE A 34 -9.52 -1.55 15.67
CA PHE A 34 -9.46 -0.20 16.24
C PHE A 34 -10.82 0.52 16.31
N GLY A 35 -11.86 -0.01 15.67
CA GLY A 35 -13.21 0.53 15.59
C GLY A 35 -13.42 1.56 14.48
N ARG A 36 -12.34 2.19 13.97
CA ARG A 36 -12.36 3.17 12.87
C ARG A 36 -10.99 3.32 12.22
N LEU A 37 -10.95 3.91 11.03
CA LEU A 37 -9.75 4.36 10.35
C LEU A 37 -9.87 5.84 10.02
N ASP A 38 -9.05 6.68 10.65
CA ASP A 38 -9.12 8.14 10.52
C ASP A 38 -8.17 8.71 9.49
N HIS A 39 -6.98 8.11 9.40
CA HIS A 39 -5.90 8.56 8.55
C HIS A 39 -5.26 7.35 7.89
N LEU A 40 -5.15 7.40 6.57
CA LEU A 40 -4.45 6.42 5.77
C LEU A 40 -3.26 7.09 5.08
N VAL A 41 -2.09 6.46 5.17
CA VAL A 41 -0.90 6.87 4.45
C VAL A 41 -0.53 5.77 3.48
N SER A 42 -0.93 5.89 2.21
CA SER A 42 -0.51 4.97 1.16
C SER A 42 0.93 5.30 0.74
N ASN A 43 1.90 4.70 1.41
CA ASN A 43 3.33 4.95 1.19
C ASN A 43 4.02 3.89 0.30
N ALA A 44 3.31 2.84 -0.09
CA ALA A 44 3.91 1.76 -0.89
C ALA A 44 4.30 2.29 -2.28
N ALA A 45 5.53 2.01 -2.70
CA ALA A 45 6.04 2.43 -3.99
C ALA A 45 7.02 1.39 -4.55
N VAL A 46 7.04 1.27 -5.87
CA VAL A 46 8.07 0.54 -6.60
C VAL A 46 8.57 1.42 -7.73
N THR A 47 9.88 1.43 -7.94
CA THR A 47 10.52 2.22 -9.00
C THR A 47 11.21 1.28 -9.98
N PRO A 48 10.87 1.36 -11.28
CA PRO A 48 11.59 0.63 -12.29
C PRO A 48 13.02 1.16 -12.41
N LEU A 49 14.00 0.26 -12.44
CA LEU A 49 15.43 0.58 -12.60
C LEU A 49 15.90 0.16 -13.99
N TYR A 50 15.42 0.85 -15.01
CA TYR A 50 15.82 0.69 -16.41
C TYR A 50 15.76 2.03 -17.14
N MET A 51 16.48 2.17 -18.24
CA MET A 51 16.36 3.34 -19.11
C MET A 51 15.04 3.26 -19.88
N PHE A 52 14.47 4.42 -20.26
CA PHE A 52 13.23 4.44 -21.03
C PHE A 52 13.40 3.72 -22.37
N GLU A 53 14.58 3.83 -22.98
CA GLU A 53 14.96 3.18 -24.23
C GLU A 53 15.01 1.65 -24.13
N ASP A 54 15.22 1.11 -22.92
CA ASP A 54 15.26 -0.33 -22.65
C ASP A 54 13.85 -0.91 -22.39
N LEU A 55 12.80 -0.07 -22.40
CA LEU A 55 11.41 -0.51 -22.23
C LEU A 55 10.87 -1.13 -23.52
N VAL A 56 11.18 -2.41 -23.72
CA VAL A 56 10.71 -3.16 -24.90
C VAL A 56 9.19 -3.37 -24.88
N GLU A 57 8.62 -3.64 -23.70
CA GLU A 57 7.19 -3.84 -23.51
C GLU A 57 6.62 -2.85 -22.50
N VAL A 58 5.58 -2.10 -22.87
CA VAL A 58 4.92 -1.12 -21.99
C VAL A 58 4.38 -1.77 -20.71
N THR A 59 4.00 -3.04 -20.78
CA THR A 59 3.54 -3.85 -19.65
C THR A 59 4.60 -4.01 -18.56
N ASN A 60 5.89 -3.83 -18.87
CA ASN A 60 6.95 -3.88 -17.87
C ASN A 60 6.95 -2.67 -16.92
N ALA A 61 6.20 -1.60 -17.26
CA ALA A 61 5.93 -0.48 -16.36
C ALA A 61 4.70 -0.68 -15.48
N ALA A 62 3.87 -1.71 -15.76
CA ALA A 62 2.60 -1.92 -15.07
C ALA A 62 2.74 -2.07 -13.54
N PRO A 63 3.72 -2.79 -12.97
CA PRO A 63 3.84 -2.91 -11.51
C PRO A 63 3.99 -1.54 -10.81
N ALA A 64 4.77 -0.63 -11.40
CA ALA A 64 4.95 0.72 -10.88
C ALA A 64 3.66 1.54 -11.01
N MET A 65 2.96 1.45 -12.13
CA MET A 65 1.67 2.11 -12.31
C MET A 65 0.63 1.64 -11.29
N VAL A 66 0.52 0.32 -11.10
CA VAL A 66 -0.44 -0.28 -10.18
C VAL A 66 -0.14 0.12 -8.74
N ILE A 67 1.09 -0.08 -8.27
CA ILE A 67 1.43 0.17 -6.86
C ILE A 67 1.46 1.68 -6.55
N VAL A 68 2.05 2.51 -7.41
CA VAL A 68 2.28 3.93 -7.09
C VAL A 68 1.05 4.80 -7.36
N TYR A 69 0.24 4.48 -8.39
CA TYR A 69 -0.85 5.35 -8.83
C TYR A 69 -2.25 4.76 -8.65
N ILE A 70 -2.42 3.45 -8.84
CA ILE A 70 -3.74 2.81 -8.77
C ILE A 70 -4.07 2.40 -7.34
N SER A 71 -3.13 1.76 -6.63
CA SER A 71 -3.35 1.22 -5.29
C SER A 71 -3.90 2.23 -4.28
N PRO A 72 -3.50 3.52 -4.26
CA PRO A 72 -4.08 4.49 -3.34
C PRO A 72 -5.60 4.63 -3.49
N SER A 73 -6.12 4.56 -4.73
CA SER A 73 -7.56 4.64 -4.99
C SER A 73 -8.34 3.39 -4.56
N LEU A 74 -7.67 2.26 -4.38
CA LEU A 74 -8.31 1.01 -3.97
C LEU A 74 -8.75 1.02 -2.50
N PHE A 75 -8.21 1.93 -1.69
CA PHE A 75 -8.59 2.07 -0.28
C PHE A 75 -9.86 2.89 -0.07
N ASP A 76 -10.37 3.54 -1.12
CA ASP A 76 -11.65 4.25 -1.10
C ASP A 76 -12.84 3.36 -1.51
N LEU A 77 -12.57 2.11 -1.93
CA LEU A 77 -13.57 1.11 -2.34
C LEU A 77 -14.19 0.39 -1.13
#